data_AF-A0A2U3I641-F1
#
_entry.id   AF-A0A2U3I641-F1
#
_cell.length_a   1.000
_cell.length_b   1.000
_cell.length_c   1.000
_cell.angle_alpha   90.00
_cell.angle_beta   90.00
_cell.angle_gamma   90.00
#
_symmetry.space_group_name_H-M   'P 1'
#
loop_
_entity.id
_entity.type
_entity.pdbx_description
1 polymer ?
#
loop_
_entity_poly.entity_id
_entity_poly.type
_entity_poly.pdbx_seq_one_letter_code
_entity_poly.pdbx_strand_id
1 'polypeptide(L)'
;MIALREGESVNFWRGGAVRHGALHIYKDGEVYRVYWQPEGSGDLYVLANESATSARLILTPPRGTKVDTGPGSLPPQKVLSCPAL
;
A
#
# COMPACT_ATOMS: atom_id res chain seq x y z
N MET A 1 -10.28 -3.58 -9.33
CA MET A 1 -10.05 -2.57 -8.27
C MET A 1 -9.54 -3.31 -7.05
N ILE A 2 -8.74 -2.64 -6.22
CA ILE A 2 -8.12 -3.19 -5.00
C ILE A 2 -8.97 -2.76 -3.82
N ALA A 3 -9.52 -3.70 -3.05
CA ALA A 3 -10.30 -3.34 -1.87
C ALA A 3 -9.40 -2.72 -0.80
N LEU A 4 -9.83 -1.63 -0.15
CA LEU A 4 -9.10 -1.10 1.00
C LEU A 4 -9.42 -1.95 2.23
N ARG A 5 -8.74 -3.09 2.33
CA ARG A 5 -8.90 -4.06 3.42
C ARG A 5 -7.55 -4.51 3.94
N GLU A 6 -7.49 -4.72 5.25
CA GLU A 6 -6.34 -5.34 5.89
C GLU A 6 -6.05 -6.72 5.28
N GLY A 7 -4.81 -6.97 4.90
CA GLY A 7 -4.37 -8.22 4.29
C GLY A 7 -4.72 -8.38 2.80
N GLU A 8 -5.32 -7.36 2.16
CA GLU A 8 -5.62 -7.42 0.73
C GLU A 8 -4.34 -7.67 -0.08
N SER A 9 -4.31 -8.74 -0.86
CA SER A 9 -3.14 -9.11 -1.66
C SER A 9 -2.93 -8.12 -2.80
N VAL A 10 -1.77 -7.48 -2.82
CA VAL A 10 -1.38 -6.51 -3.85
C VAL A 10 0.04 -6.80 -4.29
N ASN A 11 0.18 -7.05 -5.59
CA ASN A 11 1.47 -7.29 -6.22
C ASN A 11 1.93 -6.01 -6.93
N PHE A 12 3.24 -5.79 -6.97
CA PHE A 12 3.85 -4.76 -7.79
C PHE A 12 4.78 -5.37 -8.82
N TRP A 13 4.81 -4.75 -10.00
CA TRP A 13 5.61 -5.20 -11.13
C TRP A 13 6.67 -4.17 -11.48
N ARG A 14 7.91 -4.62 -11.66
CA ARG A 14 9.01 -3.81 -12.17
C ARG A 14 9.86 -4.65 -13.12
N GLY A 15 10.00 -4.20 -14.38
CA GLY A 15 10.91 -4.83 -15.34
C GLY A 15 10.70 -6.35 -15.53
N GLY A 16 9.45 -6.84 -15.44
CA GLY A 16 9.12 -8.26 -15.55
C GLY A 16 9.21 -9.05 -14.23
N ALA A 17 9.80 -8.50 -13.17
CA ALA A 17 9.75 -9.08 -11.84
C ALA A 17 8.44 -8.68 -11.14
N VAL A 18 7.85 -9.64 -10.42
CA VAL A 18 6.70 -9.43 -9.54
C VAL A 18 7.18 -9.45 -8.09
N ARG A 19 6.71 -8.51 -7.30
CA ARG A 19 6.88 -8.51 -5.85
C ARG A 19 5.52 -8.63 -5.20
N HIS A 20 5.33 -9.72 -4.47
CA HIS A 20 4.12 -10.01 -3.73
C HIS A 20 4.09 -9.25 -2.41
N GLY A 21 2.88 -8.92 -1.95
CA GLY A 21 2.68 -8.26 -0.68
C GLY A 21 1.20 -8.06 -0.36
N ALA A 22 0.94 -7.41 0.77
CA ALA A 22 -0.41 -7.18 1.27
C ALA A 22 -0.59 -5.73 1.72
N LEU A 23 -1.83 -5.25 1.68
CA LEU A 23 -2.19 -3.94 2.22
C LEU A 23 -2.39 -4.00 3.72
N HIS A 24 -1.98 -2.93 4.39
CA HIS A 24 -2.29 -2.66 5.79
C HIS A 24 -2.96 -1.32 5.94
N ILE A 25 -4.10 -1.29 6.63
CA ILE A 25 -4.93 -0.09 6.73
C ILE A 25 -4.82 0.48 8.13
N TYR A 26 -4.49 1.77 8.21
CA TYR A 26 -4.42 2.51 9.46
C TYR A 26 -5.33 3.73 9.39
N LYS A 27 -6.02 4.02 10.49
CA LYS A 27 -6.80 5.24 10.67
C LYS A 27 -6.06 6.17 11.63
N ASP A 28 -5.84 7.41 11.21
CA ASP A 28 -5.23 8.47 12.01
C ASP A 28 -6.11 9.72 11.88
N GLY A 29 -6.94 9.94 12.92
CA GLY A 29 -8.05 10.88 12.88
C GLY A 29 -9.03 10.53 11.77
N GLU A 30 -9.33 11.48 10.89
CA GLU A 30 -10.22 11.32 9.74
C GLU A 30 -9.51 10.75 8.50
N VAL A 31 -8.19 10.53 8.58
CA VAL A 31 -7.40 10.10 7.42
C VAL A 31 -7.09 8.61 7.49
N TYR A 32 -7.46 7.89 6.44
CA TYR A 32 -7.01 6.51 6.22
C TYR A 32 -5.67 6.51 5.50
N ARG A 33 -4.71 5.78 6.06
CA ARG A 33 -3.39 5.54 5.48
C ARG A 33 -3.30 4.09 5.05
N VAL A 34 -2.86 3.90 3.82
CA VAL A 34 -2.69 2.58 3.22
C VAL A 34 -1.19 2.32 3.15
N TYR A 35 -0.77 1.24 3.77
CA TYR A 35 0.59 0.73 3.68
C TYR A 35 0.59 -0.55 2.87
N TRP A 36 1.72 -0.87 2.28
CA TRP A 36 1.99 -2.14 1.65
C TRP A 36 3.21 -2.78 2.28
N GLN A 37 3.09 -4.06 2.60
CA GLN A 37 4.17 -4.89 3.14
C GLN A 37 4.56 -5.92 2.08
N PRO A 38 5.82 -5.94 1.61
CA PRO A 38 6.31 -7.03 0.79
C PRO A 38 6.27 -8.34 1.57
N GLU A 39 5.89 -9.43 0.90
CA GLU A 39 5.91 -10.76 1.51
C GLU A 39 7.31 -11.10 2.04
N GLY A 40 7.36 -11.65 3.25
CA GLY A 40 8.60 -12.00 3.94
C GLY A 40 9.42 -10.81 4.48
N SER A 41 8.92 -9.56 4.36
CA SER A 41 9.56 -8.37 4.94
C SER A 41 8.80 -7.87 6.17
N GLY A 42 9.51 -7.26 7.14
CA GLY A 42 8.91 -6.49 8.23
C GLY A 42 8.62 -5.03 7.87
N ASP A 43 9.04 -4.59 6.68
CA ASP A 43 8.96 -3.20 6.25
C ASP A 43 7.56 -2.82 5.77
N LEU A 44 7.10 -1.64 6.18
CA LEU A 44 5.85 -1.04 5.74
C LEU A 44 6.10 0.19 4.88
N TYR A 45 5.56 0.18 3.66
CA TYR A 45 5.67 1.27 2.72
C TYR A 45 4.33 1.97 2.57
N VAL A 46 4.23 3.24 2.92
CA VAL A 46 2.98 4.00 2.70
C VAL A 46 2.76 4.22 1.19
N LEU A 47 1.53 4.03 0.73
CA LEU A 47 1.09 4.43 -0.61
C LEU A 47 0.87 5.94 -0.61
N ALA A 48 1.87 6.69 -1.06
CA ALA A 48 1.78 8.12 -1.30
C ALA A 48 1.25 8.37 -2.72
N ASN A 49 -0.05 8.63 -2.85
CA ASN A 49 -0.69 8.87 -4.14
C ASN A 49 -0.15 10.15 -4.79
N GLU A 50 0.31 10.03 -6.04
CA GLU A 50 0.68 11.16 -6.89
C GLU A 50 -0.45 11.51 -7.87
N SER A 51 -1.29 10.53 -8.20
CA SER A 51 -2.52 10.70 -8.98
C SER A 51 -3.54 9.63 -8.57
N ALA A 52 -4.73 9.64 -9.19
CA ALA A 52 -5.75 8.62 -8.94
C ALA A 52 -5.26 7.18 -9.22
N THR A 53 -4.30 7.00 -10.13
CA THR A 53 -3.82 5.69 -10.60
C THR A 53 -2.31 5.51 -10.43
N SER A 54 -1.63 6.38 -9.66
CA SER A 54 -0.20 6.25 -9.44
C SER A 54 0.21 6.65 -8.03
N ALA A 55 1.14 5.88 -7.47
CA ALA A 55 1.67 6.13 -6.14
C ALA A 55 3.18 5.93 -6.07
N ARG A 56 3.80 6.54 -5.06
CA ARG A 56 5.14 6.22 -4.58
C ARG A 56 5.01 5.39 -3.30
N LEU A 57 5.88 4.41 -3.14
CA LEU A 57 6.00 3.62 -1.93
C LEU A 57 7.15 4.18 -1.10
N ILE A 58 6.84 4.68 0.10
CA ILE A 58 7.80 5.34 0.98
C ILE A 58 7.92 4.53 2.26
N LEU A 59 9.13 4.09 2.59
CA LEU A 59 9.41 3.37 3.84
C LEU A 59 9.25 4.34 5.01
N THR A 60 8.28 4.07 5.89
CA THR A 60 8.04 4.88 7.09
C THR A 60 7.35 4.04 8.15
N PRO A 61 7.61 4.26 9.44
CA PRO A 61 6.81 3.68 10.50
C PRO A 61 5.31 3.99 10.29
N PRO A 62 4.41 3.02 10.56
CA PRO A 62 3.00 3.24 10.43
C PRO A 62 2.51 4.28 11.44
N ARG A 63 1.55 5.10 11.02
CA ARG A 63 0.89 6.11 11.84
C ARG A 63 -0.60 5.81 11.94
N GLY A 64 -1.13 5.95 13.14
CA GLY A 64 -2.53 5.69 13.48
C GLY A 64 -2.76 4.31 14.08
N THR A 65 -4.02 3.94 14.17
CA THR A 65 -4.49 2.65 14.67
C THR A 65 -4.82 1.74 13.50
N LYS A 66 -4.39 0.48 13.58
CA LYS A 66 -4.69 -0.54 12.58
C LYS A 66 -6.20 -0.81 12.53
N VAL A 67 -6.77 -0.95 11.33
CA VAL A 67 -8.20 -1.21 11.12
C VAL A 67 -8.40 -2.25 10.02
N ASP A 68 -9.49 -3.00 10.08
CA ASP A 68 -9.74 -4.10 9.13
C ASP A 68 -10.17 -3.59 7.74
N THR A 69 -10.77 -2.41 7.66
CA THR A 69 -11.35 -1.89 6.40
C THR A 69 -11.24 -0.37 6.34
N GLY A 70 -10.85 0.11 5.16
CA GLY A 70 -10.87 1.51 4.77
C GLY A 70 -12.01 1.83 3.79
N PRO A 71 -12.17 3.10 3.40
CA PRO A 71 -13.28 3.53 2.56
C PRO A 71 -13.08 3.08 1.11
N GLY A 72 -13.89 2.13 0.66
CA GLY A 72 -14.01 1.77 -0.76
C GLY A 72 -12.83 0.97 -1.30
N SER A 73 -12.36 1.36 -2.48
CA SER A 73 -11.35 0.62 -3.25
C SER A 73 -10.46 1.55 -4.06
N LEU A 74 -9.21 1.14 -4.30
CA LEU A 74 -8.29 1.83 -5.20
C LEU A 74 -8.42 1.28 -6.62
N PRO A 75 -8.33 2.12 -7.66
CA PRO A 75 -8.06 1.62 -9.00
C PRO A 75 -6.66 0.98 -9.02
N PRO A 76 -6.35 0.14 -10.03
CA PRO A 76 -4.99 -0.36 -10.23
C PRO A 76 -3.97 0.77 -10.16
N GLN A 77 -2.94 0.62 -9.31
CA GLN A 77 -1.93 1.64 -9.07
C GLN A 77 -0.66 1.33 -9.85
N LYS A 78 -0.16 2.32 -10.59
CA LYS A 78 1.20 2.31 -11.15
C LYS A 78 2.17 2.84 -10.10
N VAL A 79 3.06 1.97 -9.61
CA VAL A 79 4.12 2.40 -8.68
C VAL A 79 5.22 3.11 -9.44
N LEU A 80 5.48 4.37 -9.08
CA LEU A 80 6.51 5.20 -9.70
C LEU A 80 7.89 4.99 -9.07
N SER A 81 7.92 4.68 -7.78
CA SER A 81 9.15 4.40 -7.04
C SER A 81 8.86 3.53 -5.82
N CYS A 82 9.73 2.57 -5.53
CA CYS A 82 9.73 1.79 -4.30
C CYS A 82 11.18 1.39 -3.96
N PRO A 83 11.67 1.61 -2.73
CA PRO A 83 13.00 1.16 -2.34
C PRO A 83 13.20 -0.37 -2.39
N ALA A 84 12.12 -1.15 -2.28
CA ALA A 84 12.14 -2.61 -2.28
C ALA A 84 11.86 -3.26 -3.65
N LEU A 85 11.53 -2.45 -4.67
CA LEU A 85 11.41 -2.89 -6.07
C LEU A 85 12.66 -2.46 -6.82
#